data_AF-A0AAV2N7R6-F1
#
_entry.id   AF-A0AAV2N7R6-F1
#
_cell.length_a   1.000
_cell.length_b   1.000
_cell.length_c   1.000
_cell.angle_alpha   90.00
_cell.angle_beta   90.00
_cell.angle_gamma   90.00
#
_symmetry.space_group_name_H-M   'P 1'
#
loop_
_entity.id
_entity.type
_entity.pdbx_description
1 polymer ?
#
loop_
_entity_poly.entity_id
_entity_poly.type
_entity_poly.pdbx_seq_one_letter_code
_entity_poly.pdbx_strand_id
1 'polypeptide(L)'
;MIRDRMPDLRASRSNSSTFGRGFLQEVHLQIAQNKKLKELLDEAEEIRALIHLLDENIAIVKGLHNNILSHTNKDIQKELEMRTCTISQTAFRVQQKLRGR
;
A
#
# COMPACT_ATOMS: atom_id res chain seq x y z
N MET A 1 36.65 -10.89 -46.34
CA MET A 1 36.09 -11.66 -45.20
C MET A 1 35.18 -10.75 -44.40
N ILE A 2 33.90 -11.10 -44.24
CA ILE A 2 32.95 -10.33 -43.42
C ILE A 2 33.08 -10.85 -41.98
N ARG A 3 33.38 -9.97 -41.02
CA ARG A 3 33.43 -10.31 -39.60
C ARG A 3 32.02 -10.59 -39.10
N ASP A 4 31.80 -11.77 -38.51
CA ASP A 4 30.54 -12.11 -37.85
C ASP A 4 30.35 -11.22 -36.61
N ARG A 5 29.31 -10.36 -36.64
CA ARG A 5 28.96 -9.42 -35.57
C ARG A 5 27.92 -10.00 -34.59
N MET A 6 27.50 -11.25 -34.76
CA MET A 6 26.55 -11.92 -33.86
C MET A 6 26.97 -11.95 -32.38
N PRO A 7 28.26 -12.07 -32.01
CA PRO A 7 28.68 -11.99 -30.61
C PRO A 7 28.43 -10.61 -29.99
N ASP A 8 28.71 -9.54 -30.73
CA ASP A 8 28.53 -8.16 -30.26
C ASP A 8 27.03 -7.81 -30.09
N LEU A 9 26.19 -8.31 -31.00
CA LEU A 9 24.74 -8.18 -30.90
C LEU A 9 24.16 -8.95 -29.70
N ARG A 10 24.75 -10.09 -29.34
CA ARG A 10 24.36 -10.85 -28.13
C ARG A 10 24.78 -10.16 -26.84
N ALA A 11 25.96 -9.55 -26.79
CA ALA A 11 26.44 -8.78 -25.64
C ALA A 11 25.64 -7.47 -25.42
N SER A 12 25.23 -6.82 -26.50
CA SER A 12 24.35 -5.64 -26.41
C SER A 12 22.95 -5.99 -25.87
N ARG A 13 22.44 -7.18 -26.20
CA ARG A 13 21.14 -7.66 -25.75
C ARG A 13 21.12 -8.08 -24.26
N SER A 14 22.22 -8.58 -23.70
CA SER A 14 22.27 -8.92 -22.26
C SER A 14 22.28 -7.70 -21.35
N ASN A 15 22.81 -6.56 -21.83
CA ASN A 15 22.88 -5.31 -21.06
C ASN A 15 21.58 -4.47 -21.18
N SER A 16 20.72 -4.79 -22.15
CA SER A 16 19.47 -4.08 -22.41
C SER A 16 18.29 -4.57 -21.55
N SER A 17 18.36 -5.75 -20.92
CA SER A 17 17.24 -6.31 -20.13
C SER A 17 17.26 -5.96 -18.63
N THR A 18 18.23 -5.18 -18.20
CA THR A 18 18.44 -4.74 -16.79
C THR A 18 18.28 -3.24 -16.60
N PHE A 19 17.89 -2.50 -17.65
CA PHE A 19 17.50 -1.10 -17.53
C PHE A 19 16.30 -1.01 -16.56
N GLY A 20 16.56 -0.48 -15.36
CA GLY A 20 15.58 -0.35 -14.29
C GLY A 20 15.83 -1.23 -13.07
N ARG A 21 16.35 -2.46 -13.21
CA ARG A 21 16.51 -3.36 -12.04
C ARG A 21 17.64 -2.91 -11.11
N GLY A 22 18.81 -2.61 -11.68
CA GLY A 22 19.95 -2.09 -10.90
C GLY A 22 19.71 -0.66 -10.39
N PHE A 23 19.04 0.17 -11.19
CA PHE A 23 18.69 1.53 -10.80
C PHE A 23 17.71 1.56 -9.61
N LEU A 24 16.63 0.78 -9.64
CA LEU A 24 15.68 0.71 -8.52
C LEU A 24 16.31 0.12 -7.26
N GLN A 25 17.20 -0.86 -7.42
CA GLN A 25 17.94 -1.44 -6.30
C GLN A 25 18.91 -0.42 -5.67
N GLU A 26 19.59 0.38 -6.49
CA GLU A 26 20.47 1.47 -6.04
C GLU A 26 19.66 2.58 -5.33
N VAL A 27 18.50 2.96 -5.87
CA VAL A 27 17.59 3.91 -5.22
C VAL A 27 17.10 3.37 -3.88
N HIS A 28 16.73 2.10 -3.78
CA HIS A 28 16.39 1.48 -2.49
C HIS A 28 17.56 1.51 -1.50
N LEU A 29 18.79 1.29 -1.97
CA LEU A 29 19.98 1.33 -1.12
C LEU A 29 20.21 2.75 -0.57
N GLN A 30 20.11 3.76 -1.42
CA GLN A 30 20.26 5.17 -1.04
C GLN A 30 19.15 5.63 -0.07
N ILE A 31 17.91 5.19 -0.31
CA ILE A 31 16.78 5.43 0.60
C ILE A 31 17.05 4.76 1.96
N ALA A 32 17.51 3.51 1.97
CA ALA A 32 17.78 2.77 3.20
C ALA A 32 18.92 3.39 4.03
N GLN A 33 19.91 4.02 3.38
CA GLN A 33 20.99 4.74 4.05
C GLN A 33 20.52 6.08 4.64
N ASN A 34 19.48 6.70 4.09
CA ASN A 34 18.91 7.93 4.61
C ASN A 34 17.85 7.64 5.67
N LYS A 35 18.27 7.59 6.94
CA LYS A 35 17.41 7.27 8.09
C LYS A 35 16.12 8.10 8.14
N LYS A 36 16.20 9.41 7.92
CA LYS A 36 15.04 10.32 7.99
C LYS A 36 14.05 10.06 6.84
N LEU A 37 14.56 9.80 5.64
CA LEU A 37 13.72 9.46 4.49
C LEU A 37 13.06 8.09 4.67
N LYS A 38 13.79 7.12 5.21
CA LYS A 38 13.26 5.80 5.52
C LYS A 38 12.12 5.88 6.55
N GLU A 39 12.32 6.59 7.65
CA GLU A 39 11.28 6.80 8.68
C GLU A 39 10.01 7.43 8.09
N LEU A 40 10.17 8.44 7.22
CA LEU A 40 9.04 9.09 6.55
C LEU A 40 8.29 8.14 5.59
N LEU A 41 9.01 7.27 4.88
CA LEU A 41 8.39 6.27 4.00
C LEU A 41 7.68 5.18 4.79
N ASP A 42 8.26 4.75 5.92
CA ASP A 42 7.63 3.78 6.83
C ASP A 42 6.33 4.37 7.43
N GLU A 43 6.34 5.64 7.84
CA GLU A 43 5.13 6.35 8.29
C GLU A 43 4.06 6.44 7.18
N ALA A 44 4.47 6.73 5.95
CA ALA A 44 3.56 6.79 4.81
C ALA A 44 2.94 5.42 4.50
N GLU A 45 3.70 4.34 4.63
CA GLU A 45 3.20 2.97 4.47
C GLU A 45 2.19 2.61 5.57
N GLU A 46 2.46 3.00 6.81
CA GLU A 46 1.52 2.79 7.92
C GLU A 46 0.20 3.54 7.68
N ILE A 47 0.25 4.78 7.21
CA ILE A 47 -0.96 5.54 6.84
C ILE A 47 -1.71 4.82 5.72
N ARG A 48 -1.01 4.31 4.70
CA ARG A 48 -1.64 3.55 3.60
C ARG A 48 -2.35 2.30 4.12
N ALA A 49 -1.71 1.54 5.02
CA ALA A 49 -2.32 0.37 5.65
C ALA A 49 -3.59 0.72 6.44
N LEU A 50 -3.59 1.84 7.18
CA LEU A 50 -4.77 2.32 7.89
C LEU A 50 -5.90 2.74 6.93
N ILE A 51 -5.57 3.33 5.78
CA ILE A 51 -6.55 3.68 4.73
C ILE A 51 -7.16 2.42 4.11
N HIS A 52 -6.36 1.38 3.84
CA HIS A 52 -6.88 0.10 3.36
C HIS A 52 -7.83 -0.53 4.38
N LEU A 53 -7.47 -0.50 5.67
CA LEU A 53 -8.35 -0.98 6.74
C LEU A 53 -9.68 -0.21 6.79
N LEU A 54 -9.67 1.09 6.54
CA LEU A 54 -10.92 1.87 6.43
C LEU A 54 -11.79 1.39 5.28
N ASP A 55 -11.21 1.20 4.10
CA ASP A 55 -11.95 0.78 2.91
C ASP A 55 -12.59 -0.61 3.11
N GLU A 56 -11.85 -1.55 3.72
CA GLU A 56 -12.36 -2.87 4.09
C GLU A 56 -13.56 -2.78 5.06
N ASN A 57 -13.42 -2.00 6.15
CA ASN A 57 -14.51 -1.86 7.12
C ASN A 57 -15.72 -1.15 6.49
N ILE A 58 -15.52 -0.18 5.61
CA ILE A 58 -16.61 0.50 4.88
C ILE A 58 -17.33 -0.48 3.95
N ALA A 59 -16.61 -1.35 3.24
CA ALA A 59 -17.20 -2.38 2.40
C ALA A 59 -18.07 -3.35 3.21
N ILE A 60 -17.59 -3.78 4.38
CA ILE A 60 -18.35 -4.62 5.32
C ILE A 60 -19.60 -3.90 5.80
N VAL A 61 -19.49 -2.65 6.27
CA VAL A 61 -20.62 -1.83 6.74
C VAL A 61 -21.68 -1.67 5.66
N LYS A 62 -21.29 -1.42 4.41
CA LYS A 62 -22.23 -1.36 3.27
C LYS A 62 -22.99 -2.68 3.11
N GLY A 63 -22.29 -3.82 3.22
CA GLY A 63 -22.92 -5.14 3.19
C GLY A 63 -23.89 -5.37 4.36
N LEU A 64 -23.52 -4.97 5.57
CA LEU A 64 -24.35 -5.10 6.77
C LEU A 64 -25.60 -4.21 6.69
N HIS A 65 -25.48 -2.95 6.22
CA HIS A 65 -26.63 -2.05 6.05
C HIS A 65 -27.68 -2.61 5.08
N ASN A 66 -27.26 -3.25 3.99
CA ASN A 66 -28.18 -3.91 3.07
C ASN A 66 -28.98 -5.04 3.75
N ASN A 67 -28.37 -5.75 4.70
CA ASN A 67 -29.00 -6.84 5.46
C ASN A 67 -29.88 -6.34 6.63
N ILE A 68 -29.63 -5.15 7.18
CA ILE A 68 -30.44 -4.58 8.28
C ILE A 68 -31.84 -4.16 7.78
N LEU A 69 -31.95 -3.71 6.53
CA LEU A 69 -33.24 -3.40 5.90
C LEU A 69 -34.18 -4.62 5.85
N SER A 70 -33.65 -5.85 5.99
CA SER A 70 -34.39 -7.11 5.98
C SER A 70 -34.82 -7.68 7.36
N HIS A 71 -34.75 -6.90 8.45
CA HIS A 71 -35.19 -7.18 9.85
C HIS A 71 -34.08 -7.53 10.87
N THR A 72 -33.95 -6.62 11.87
CA THR A 72 -33.80 -6.82 13.33
C THR A 72 -32.89 -7.93 13.90
N ASN A 73 -31.77 -8.27 13.27
CA ASN A 73 -30.76 -9.09 13.92
C ASN A 73 -29.85 -8.24 14.84
N LYS A 74 -29.98 -8.43 16.15
CA LYS A 74 -29.17 -7.72 17.17
C LYS A 74 -27.67 -7.93 17.00
N ASP A 75 -27.24 -9.06 16.46
CA ASP A 75 -25.82 -9.33 16.24
C ASP A 75 -25.27 -8.53 15.05
N ILE A 76 -26.09 -8.33 14.01
CA ILE A 76 -25.74 -7.47 12.87
C ILE A 76 -25.62 -6.01 13.34
N GLN A 77 -26.50 -5.57 14.24
CA GLN A 77 -26.44 -4.23 14.82
C GLN A 77 -25.18 -4.03 15.68
N LYS A 78 -24.82 -5.00 16.51
CA LYS A 78 -23.56 -4.95 17.29
C LYS A 78 -22.33 -4.92 16.39
N GLU A 79 -22.30 -5.74 15.35
CA GLU A 79 -21.19 -5.74 14.38
C GLU A 79 -21.11 -4.38 13.67
N LEU A 80 -22.25 -3.80 13.27
CA LEU A 80 -22.28 -2.48 12.66
C LEU A 80 -21.72 -1.39 13.58
N GLU A 81 -22.15 -1.36 14.84
CA GLU A 81 -21.66 -0.41 15.84
C GLU A 81 -20.15 -0.58 16.08
N MET A 82 -19.68 -1.82 16.20
CA MET A 82 -18.26 -2.14 16.36
C MET A 82 -17.44 -1.63 15.17
N ARG A 83 -17.86 -1.94 13.93
CA ARG A 83 -17.17 -1.54 12.70
C ARG A 83 -17.17 -0.03 12.52
N THR A 84 -18.27 0.63 12.87
CA THR A 84 -18.37 2.11 12.84
C THR A 84 -17.42 2.75 13.86
N CYS A 85 -17.28 2.16 15.05
CA CYS A 85 -16.30 2.56 16.05
C CYS A 85 -14.86 2.40 15.53
N THR A 86 -14.53 1.25 14.94
CA THR A 86 -13.22 1.00 14.31
C THR A 86 -12.92 2.00 13.20
N ILE A 87 -13.88 2.30 12.33
CA ILE A 87 -13.74 3.32 11.28
C ILE A 87 -13.40 4.68 11.89
N SER A 88 -14.13 5.08 12.93
CA SER A 88 -13.92 6.38 13.58
C SER A 88 -12.53 6.48 14.22
N GLN A 89 -12.11 5.44 14.94
CA GLN A 89 -10.79 5.38 15.58
C GLN A 89 -9.64 5.36 14.56
N THR A 90 -9.77 4.55 13.50
CA THR A 90 -8.76 4.46 12.44
C THR A 90 -8.67 5.78 11.66
N ALA A 91 -9.81 6.41 11.34
CA ALA A 91 -9.83 7.72 10.67
C ALA A 91 -9.16 8.80 11.52
N PHE A 92 -9.42 8.80 12.83
CA PHE A 92 -8.76 9.72 13.75
C PHE A 92 -7.24 9.48 13.81
N ARG A 93 -6.79 8.22 13.85
CA ARG A 93 -5.36 7.87 13.81
C ARG A 93 -4.69 8.34 12.51
N VAL A 94 -5.34 8.14 11.36
CA VAL A 94 -4.87 8.67 10.07
C VAL A 94 -4.74 10.18 10.11
N GLN A 95 -5.77 10.88 10.61
CA GLN A 95 -5.74 12.33 10.75
C GLN A 95 -4.58 12.82 11.64
N GLN A 96 -4.32 12.15 12.76
CA GLN A 96 -3.22 12.51 13.66
C GLN A 96 -1.87 12.36 12.97
N LYS A 97 -1.63 11.23 12.31
CA LYS A 97 -0.38 10.98 11.56
C LYS A 97 -0.16 12.01 10.46
N LEU A 98 -1.20 12.36 9.71
CA LEU A 98 -1.10 13.38 8.65
C LEU A 98 -0.86 14.80 9.19
N ARG A 99 -1.24 15.09 10.45
CA ARG A 99 -0.95 16.38 11.10
C ARG A 99 0.49 16.49 11.62
N GLY A 100 1.28 15.42 11.57
CA GLY A 100 2.65 15.41 12.08
C GLY A 100 2.74 15.54 13.60
N ARG A 101 1.80 14.96 14.34
CA ARG A 101 1.82 14.85 15.81
C ARG A 101 2.03 13.40 16.23
#